data_AF-A0A651E286-F1
#
_entry.id   AF-A0A651E286-F1
#
_cell.length_a   1.000
_cell.length_b   1.000
_cell.length_c   1.000
_cell.angle_alpha   90.00
_cell.angle_beta   90.00
_cell.angle_gamma   90.00
#
_symmetry.space_group_name_H-M   'P 1'
#
loop_
_entity.id
_entity.type
_entity.pdbx_description
1 polymer ?
#
loop_
_entity_poly.entity_id
_entity_poly.type
_entity_poly.pdbx_seq_one_letter_code
_entity_poly.pdbx_strand_id
1 'polypeptide(L)'
;MNQITKKLLLSVLTVVLTVVALGTTTFAWFTLTDTATIQPFEVDIVADVGMEISLDEVTWVTTLTTAMVEDRITELYGQLRLDNVYSPNGYQFQTLSGDTTTSGFLRLPVYFRSNNVETVAWTSVSMLSYSVTWLSDVPYTDTASLGAVTSGTNLRMAASHAARISIRAQVGTAYTVVYELPDGAPGVVGTEVPDKTNTRLPNTVAAGEWDENTPGGINYYFVKTTEVPLGTGNEII
;
A
#
# COMPACT_ATOMS: atom_id res chain seq x y z
N MET A 1 -1.63 34.62 -49.71
CA MET A 1 -2.40 34.11 -48.56
C MET A 1 -3.33 35.21 -48.07
N ASN A 2 -4.65 35.09 -48.33
CA ASN A 2 -5.62 36.12 -47.96
C ASN A 2 -5.71 36.27 -46.44
N GLN A 3 -6.08 37.46 -45.96
CA GLN A 3 -6.18 37.75 -44.53
C GLN A 3 -7.10 36.76 -43.78
N ILE A 4 -8.11 36.23 -44.47
CA ILE A 4 -9.03 35.21 -43.93
C ILE A 4 -8.31 33.88 -43.67
N THR A 5 -7.49 33.42 -44.61
CA THR A 5 -6.71 32.17 -44.45
C THR A 5 -5.72 32.29 -43.29
N LYS A 6 -5.07 33.45 -43.11
CA LYS A 6 -4.18 33.70 -41.95
C LYS A 6 -4.93 33.65 -40.62
N LYS A 7 -6.13 34.23 -40.54
CA LYS A 7 -6.95 34.23 -39.32
C LYS A 7 -7.46 32.83 -38.98
N LEU A 8 -7.84 32.04 -39.98
CA LEU A 8 -8.32 30.67 -39.79
C LEU A 8 -7.19 29.74 -39.32
N LEU A 9 -6.00 29.86 -39.92
CA LEU A 9 -4.81 29.10 -39.50
C LEU A 9 -4.39 29.45 -38.06
N LEU A 10 -4.44 30.73 -37.69
CA LEU A 10 -4.14 31.18 -36.34
C LEU A 10 -5.15 30.61 -35.33
N SER A 11 -6.45 30.60 -35.66
CA SER A 11 -7.50 30.07 -34.79
C SER A 11 -7.35 28.57 -34.55
N VAL A 12 -7.06 27.79 -35.59
CA VAL A 12 -6.82 26.35 -35.46
C VAL A 12 -5.57 26.09 -34.63
N LEU A 13 -4.49 26.85 -34.88
CA LEU A 13 -3.26 26.73 -34.11
C LEU A 13 -3.48 27.03 -32.62
N THR A 14 -4.25 28.08 -32.29
CA THR A 14 -4.56 28.40 -30.89
C THR A 14 -5.37 27.30 -30.21
N VAL A 15 -6.33 26.67 -30.90
CA VAL A 15 -7.11 25.57 -30.34
C VAL A 15 -6.23 24.36 -30.04
N VAL A 16 -5.35 23.99 -30.97
CA VAL A 16 -4.39 22.89 -30.75
C VAL A 16 -3.47 23.19 -29.57
N LEU A 17 -2.96 24.42 -29.48
CA LEU A 17 -2.08 24.81 -28.37
C LEU A 17 -2.79 24.78 -27.02
N THR A 18 -4.08 25.18 -26.97
CA THR A 18 -4.88 25.05 -25.74
C THR A 18 -5.12 23.59 -25.36
N VAL A 19 -5.42 22.70 -26.32
CA VAL A 19 -5.62 21.27 -26.01
C VAL A 19 -4.33 20.65 -25.46
N VAL A 20 -3.17 20.96 -26.04
CA VAL A 20 -1.88 20.49 -25.53
C VAL A 20 -1.60 21.04 -24.14
N ALA A 21 -1.82 22.34 -23.90
CA ALA A 21 -1.59 22.95 -22.58
C ALA A 21 -2.54 22.41 -21.51
N LEU A 22 -3.80 22.16 -21.85
CA LEU A 22 -4.74 21.51 -20.93
C LEU A 22 -4.27 20.07 -20.66
N GLY A 23 -3.94 19.30 -21.71
CA GLY A 23 -3.46 17.93 -21.57
C GLY A 23 -2.20 17.78 -20.72
N THR A 24 -1.20 18.66 -20.89
CA THR A 24 0.02 18.65 -20.07
C THR A 24 -0.25 19.06 -18.63
N THR A 25 -1.21 19.97 -18.40
CA THR A 25 -1.64 20.34 -17.04
C THR A 25 -2.35 19.18 -16.35
N THR A 26 -3.24 18.47 -17.05
CA THR A 26 -3.92 17.29 -16.49
C THR A 26 -2.92 16.16 -16.22
N PHE A 27 -1.99 15.90 -17.13
CA PHE A 27 -0.94 14.88 -16.93
C PHE A 27 0.00 15.22 -15.77
N ALA A 28 0.40 16.49 -15.64
CA ALA A 28 1.20 16.98 -14.52
C ALA A 28 0.44 16.81 -13.20
N TRP A 29 -0.87 17.07 -13.18
CA TRP A 29 -1.70 16.85 -11.99
C TRP A 29 -1.77 15.36 -11.60
N PHE A 30 -1.96 14.46 -12.56
CA PHE A 30 -1.96 13.02 -12.30
C PHE A 30 -0.59 12.52 -11.79
N THR A 31 0.52 13.02 -12.34
CA THR A 31 1.88 12.63 -11.93
C THR A 31 2.35 13.27 -10.62
N LEU A 32 1.92 14.50 -10.29
CA LEU A 32 2.23 15.13 -9.00
C LEU A 32 1.52 14.44 -7.82
N THR A 33 0.34 13.86 -8.07
CA THR A 33 -0.45 13.18 -7.03
C THR A 33 0.09 11.78 -6.69
N ASP A 34 1.03 11.25 -7.49
CA ASP A 34 1.62 9.91 -7.29
C ASP A 34 2.71 9.88 -6.20
N THR A 35 3.06 11.04 -5.62
CA THR A 35 3.97 11.08 -4.47
C THR A 35 3.17 11.15 -3.18
N ALA A 36 2.86 9.97 -2.62
CA ALA A 36 2.39 9.88 -1.24
C ALA A 36 3.50 10.35 -0.30
N THR A 37 3.41 11.58 0.21
CA THR A 37 4.30 12.07 1.26
C THR A 37 3.95 11.35 2.55
N ILE A 38 4.76 10.37 2.95
CA ILE A 38 4.61 9.67 4.22
C ILE A 38 5.00 10.63 5.33
N GLN A 39 4.05 10.94 6.22
CA GLN A 39 4.30 11.68 7.45
C GLN A 39 5.33 10.91 8.31
N PRO A 40 6.20 11.59 9.09
CA PRO A 40 7.21 10.93 9.92
C PRO A 40 6.64 9.76 10.73
N PHE A 41 7.38 8.66 10.71
CA PHE A 41 6.99 7.38 11.28
C PHE A 41 7.49 7.31 12.71
N GLU A 42 6.58 7.29 13.69
CA GLU A 42 6.95 7.13 15.10
C GLU A 42 6.97 5.65 15.48
N VAL A 43 8.14 5.15 15.86
CA VAL A 43 8.33 3.79 16.38
C VAL A 43 9.07 3.84 17.69
N ASP A 44 8.49 3.18 18.68
CA ASP A 44 9.12 2.86 19.96
C ASP A 44 8.89 1.37 20.23
N ILE A 45 9.97 0.59 20.29
CA ILE A 45 9.94 -0.83 20.63
C ILE A 45 10.85 -1.03 21.82
N VAL A 46 10.25 -1.39 22.96
CA VAL A 46 10.95 -1.64 24.21
C VAL A 46 10.95 -3.14 24.49
N ALA A 47 12.14 -3.70 24.64
CA ALA A 47 12.33 -5.06 25.11
C ALA A 47 12.36 -5.12 26.64
N ASP A 48 11.75 -6.16 27.21
CA ASP A 48 11.87 -6.48 28.64
C ASP A 48 13.26 -7.06 28.95
N VAL A 49 13.58 -7.19 30.24
CA VAL A 49 14.87 -7.66 30.74
C VAL A 49 15.29 -8.99 30.09
N GLY A 50 16.43 -8.99 29.41
CA GLY A 50 16.99 -10.18 28.77
C GLY A 50 16.53 -10.41 27.33
N MET A 51 15.74 -9.49 26.76
CA MET A 51 15.49 -9.45 25.32
C MET A 51 16.27 -8.32 24.65
N GLU A 52 16.65 -8.56 23.41
CA GLU A 52 17.30 -7.57 22.55
C GLU A 52 16.63 -7.58 21.17
N ILE A 53 16.66 -6.42 20.54
CA ILE A 53 15.99 -6.12 19.28
C ILE A 53 17.03 -5.63 18.28
N SER A 54 16.85 -5.98 17.01
CA SER A 54 17.73 -5.56 15.92
C SER A 54 16.94 -5.29 14.63
N LEU A 55 17.47 -4.41 13.79
CA LEU A 55 16.96 -4.12 12.44
C LEU A 55 17.86 -4.70 11.32
N ASP A 56 19.00 -5.28 11.69
CA ASP A 56 20.08 -5.71 10.79
C ASP A 56 20.73 -7.05 11.20
N GLU A 57 20.29 -7.67 12.30
CA GLU A 57 20.86 -8.86 12.95
C GLU A 57 22.28 -8.66 13.54
N VAL A 58 22.86 -7.46 13.44
CA VAL A 58 24.24 -7.16 13.86
C VAL A 58 24.23 -6.26 15.10
N THR A 59 23.46 -5.17 15.04
CA THR A 59 23.33 -4.20 16.11
C THR A 59 22.12 -4.55 16.96
N TRP A 60 22.37 -4.91 18.21
CA TRP A 60 21.35 -5.35 19.16
C TRP A 60 21.18 -4.31 20.26
N VAL A 61 19.95 -3.87 20.46
CA VAL A 61 19.58 -2.85 21.45
C VAL A 61 18.37 -3.31 22.26
N THR A 62 18.20 -2.74 23.46
CA THR A 62 17.01 -2.98 24.29
C THR A 62 15.85 -2.04 23.93
N THR A 63 16.13 -0.97 23.18
CA THR A 63 15.15 0.03 22.75
C THR A 63 15.46 0.47 21.33
N LEU A 64 14.51 0.29 20.42
CA LEU A 64 14.57 0.89 19.09
C LEU A 64 13.97 2.29 19.14
N THR A 65 14.79 3.28 18.79
CA THR A 65 14.32 4.67 18.68
C THR A 65 13.79 4.96 17.28
N THR A 66 12.94 5.97 17.16
CA THR A 66 12.42 6.44 15.87
C THR A 66 13.54 6.79 14.90
N ALA A 67 14.61 7.47 15.35
CA ALA A 67 15.75 7.81 14.51
C ALA A 67 16.43 6.57 13.90
N MET A 68 16.63 5.50 14.68
CA MET A 68 17.22 4.25 14.17
C MET A 68 16.37 3.60 13.07
N VAL A 69 15.05 3.73 13.20
CA VAL A 69 14.10 3.19 12.22
C VAL A 69 14.08 4.03 10.95
N GLU A 70 14.05 5.37 11.07
CA GLU A 70 14.11 6.29 9.92
C GLU A 70 15.44 6.15 9.17
N ASP A 71 16.56 6.04 9.89
CA ASP A 71 17.88 5.79 9.30
C ASP A 71 17.88 4.47 8.52
N ARG A 72 17.31 3.41 9.09
CA ARG A 72 17.21 2.10 8.43
C ARG A 72 16.32 2.14 7.19
N ILE A 73 15.18 2.83 7.24
CA ILE A 73 14.31 2.99 6.07
C ILE A 73 15.05 3.75 4.97
N THR A 74 15.76 4.82 5.33
CA THR A 74 16.56 5.62 4.40
C THR A 74 17.69 4.79 3.78
N GLU A 75 18.37 3.97 4.56
CA GLU A 75 19.41 3.05 4.09
C GLU A 75 18.87 2.02 3.09
N LEU A 76 17.72 1.40 3.40
CA LEU A 76 17.14 0.32 2.59
C LEU A 76 16.48 0.82 1.31
N TYR A 77 15.84 1.98 1.36
CA TYR A 77 14.94 2.45 0.30
C TYR A 77 15.37 3.76 -0.36
N GLY A 78 16.24 4.55 0.27
CA GLY A 78 16.60 5.89 -0.21
C GLY A 78 15.35 6.76 -0.36
N GLN A 79 14.86 6.90 -1.59
CA GLN A 79 13.57 7.50 -1.87
C GLN A 79 12.48 6.42 -1.94
N LEU A 80 11.61 6.38 -0.94
CA LEU A 80 10.49 5.44 -0.88
C LEU A 80 9.43 5.81 -1.92
N ARG A 81 9.11 4.86 -2.80
CA ARG A 81 7.94 4.90 -3.69
C ARG A 81 7.07 3.69 -3.39
N LEU A 82 5.82 3.95 -2.98
CA LEU A 82 4.82 2.92 -2.83
C LEU A 82 4.18 2.64 -4.19
N ASP A 83 3.87 1.37 -4.45
CA ASP A 83 3.13 0.92 -5.62
C ASP A 83 2.05 -0.07 -5.15
N ASN A 84 1.10 -0.38 -6.02
CA ASN A 84 0.09 -1.38 -5.73
C ASN A 84 0.73 -2.76 -5.77
N VAL A 85 0.87 -3.35 -4.59
CA VAL A 85 1.35 -4.72 -4.40
C VAL A 85 0.44 -5.44 -3.41
N TYR A 86 0.46 -6.77 -3.48
CA TYR A 86 -0.21 -7.61 -2.50
C TYR A 86 0.75 -8.70 -2.02
N SER A 87 0.44 -9.35 -0.89
CA SER A 87 1.26 -10.45 -0.37
C SER A 87 0.40 -11.66 0.00
N PRO A 88 0.63 -12.84 -0.58
CA PRO A 88 -0.15 -14.04 -0.24
C PRO A 88 0.37 -14.79 0.99
N ASN A 89 1.37 -14.27 1.71
CA ASN A 89 1.97 -14.94 2.87
C ASN A 89 2.62 -13.97 3.87
N GLY A 90 2.31 -12.67 3.77
CA GLY A 90 2.87 -11.61 4.60
C GLY A 90 4.37 -11.30 4.38
N TYR A 91 5.09 -12.05 3.56
CA TYR A 91 6.56 -11.88 3.38
C TYR A 91 7.00 -11.69 1.92
N GLN A 92 6.40 -12.44 0.99
CA GLN A 92 6.60 -12.28 -0.45
C GLN A 92 5.54 -11.33 -0.98
N PHE A 93 5.98 -10.33 -1.73
CA PHE A 93 5.08 -9.37 -2.38
C PHE A 93 5.01 -9.67 -3.87
N GLN A 94 3.85 -9.40 -4.45
CA GLN A 94 3.59 -9.54 -5.86
C GLN A 94 2.91 -8.29 -6.39
N THR A 95 3.18 -7.97 -7.65
CA THR A 95 2.43 -6.97 -8.41
C THR A 95 1.00 -7.46 -8.60
N LEU A 96 0.13 -6.56 -9.09
CA LEU A 96 -1.26 -6.91 -9.39
C LEU A 96 -1.37 -7.90 -10.59
N SER A 97 -0.34 -7.96 -11.43
CA SER A 97 -0.17 -8.98 -12.48
C SER A 97 0.23 -10.36 -11.95
N GLY A 98 0.56 -10.49 -10.66
CA GLY A 98 0.98 -11.76 -10.03
C GLY A 98 2.49 -12.02 -10.04
N ASP A 99 3.30 -11.12 -10.59
CA ASP A 99 4.75 -11.25 -10.59
C ASP A 99 5.32 -10.93 -9.20
N THR A 100 6.30 -11.73 -8.73
CA THR A 100 7.00 -11.41 -7.48
C THR A 100 7.78 -10.11 -7.62
N THR A 101 7.65 -9.23 -6.63
CA THR A 101 8.33 -7.93 -6.60
C THR A 101 9.11 -7.71 -5.31
N THR A 102 10.17 -6.92 -5.40
CA THR A 102 11.00 -6.46 -4.28
C THR A 102 10.91 -4.95 -4.05
N SER A 103 10.03 -4.26 -4.80
CA SER A 103 9.81 -2.81 -4.72
C SER A 103 8.31 -2.48 -4.66
N GLY A 104 7.98 -1.21 -4.38
CA GLY A 104 6.60 -0.75 -4.25
C GLY A 104 6.01 -0.92 -2.84
N PHE A 105 6.79 -1.38 -1.88
CA PHE A 105 6.40 -1.54 -0.48
C PHE A 105 7.56 -1.22 0.45
N LEU A 106 7.22 -0.82 1.68
CA LEU A 106 8.17 -0.76 2.79
C LEU A 106 8.08 -2.07 3.57
N ARG A 107 9.22 -2.73 3.75
CA ARG A 107 9.39 -3.88 4.64
C ARG A 107 10.48 -3.55 5.64
N LEU A 108 10.12 -3.57 6.91
CA LEU A 108 11.05 -3.38 8.02
C LEU A 108 11.16 -4.70 8.80
N PRO A 109 12.20 -5.52 8.56
CA PRO A 109 12.47 -6.68 9.38
C PRO A 109 12.86 -6.23 10.80
N VAL A 110 12.17 -6.77 11.80
CA VAL A 110 12.50 -6.58 13.21
C VAL A 110 12.84 -7.93 13.80
N TYR A 111 14.05 -8.05 14.32
CA TYR A 111 14.58 -9.28 14.89
C TYR A 111 14.56 -9.19 16.39
N PHE A 112 14.20 -10.31 17.03
CA PHE A 112 14.19 -10.45 18.47
C PHE A 112 15.11 -11.59 18.83
N ARG A 113 15.95 -11.38 19.84
CA ARG A 113 16.69 -12.46 20.49
C ARG A 113 16.58 -12.31 21.99
N SER A 114 16.87 -13.40 22.67
CA SER A 114 16.99 -13.43 24.11
C SER A 114 18.33 -14.02 24.48
N ASN A 115 18.94 -13.48 25.53
CA ASN A 115 20.17 -14.02 26.11
C ASN A 115 19.92 -14.99 27.27
N ASN A 116 18.71 -15.00 27.85
CA ASN A 116 18.42 -15.65 29.13
C ASN A 116 17.15 -16.52 29.14
N VAL A 117 16.34 -16.48 28.09
CA VAL A 117 15.16 -17.35 27.87
C VAL A 117 15.26 -18.11 26.55
N GLU A 118 14.85 -19.38 26.58
CA GLU A 118 14.92 -20.31 25.44
C GLU A 118 13.78 -20.12 24.44
N THR A 119 12.70 -19.46 24.85
CA THR A 119 11.51 -19.25 24.02
C THR A 119 10.98 -17.83 24.16
N VAL A 120 10.49 -17.28 23.05
CA VAL A 120 9.77 -16.01 23.00
C VAL A 120 8.32 -16.34 22.64
N ALA A 121 7.39 -16.03 23.54
CA ALA A 121 5.96 -16.24 23.32
C ALA A 121 5.34 -15.00 22.68
N TRP A 122 4.78 -15.16 21.48
CA TRP A 122 4.01 -14.10 20.84
C TRP A 122 2.53 -14.20 21.22
N THR A 123 2.00 -13.17 21.88
CA THR A 123 0.66 -13.24 22.51
C THR A 123 -0.41 -12.43 21.79
N SER A 124 -0.07 -11.26 21.23
CA SER A 124 -1.03 -10.39 20.56
C SER A 124 -0.36 -9.36 19.64
N VAL A 125 -1.13 -8.84 18.68
CA VAL A 125 -0.73 -7.76 17.78
C VAL A 125 -1.82 -6.71 17.74
N SER A 126 -1.47 -5.45 17.95
CA SER A 126 -2.39 -4.33 17.73
C SER A 126 -1.89 -3.47 16.57
N MET A 127 -2.80 -3.18 15.64
CA MET A 127 -2.53 -2.31 14.49
C MET A 127 -3.52 -1.15 14.55
N LEU A 128 -3.02 0.05 14.84
CA LEU A 128 -3.85 1.24 15.02
C LEU A 128 -3.42 2.32 14.04
N SER A 129 -4.39 3.04 13.49
CA SER A 129 -4.15 4.28 12.77
C SER A 129 -5.38 5.18 12.83
N TYR A 130 -5.19 6.47 12.64
CA TYR A 130 -6.31 7.40 12.49
C TYR A 130 -7.11 7.06 11.24
N SER A 131 -8.44 7.04 11.37
CA SER A 131 -9.31 6.88 10.20
C SER A 131 -9.63 8.24 9.58
N VAL A 132 -9.42 8.34 8.27
CA VAL A 132 -9.82 9.47 7.44
C VAL A 132 -11.13 9.10 6.74
N THR A 133 -12.02 10.09 6.57
CA THR A 133 -13.24 9.89 5.76
C THR A 133 -12.92 10.19 4.31
N TRP A 134 -13.19 9.23 3.44
CA TRP A 134 -13.09 9.35 1.99
C TRP A 134 -14.49 9.30 1.39
N LEU A 135 -14.78 10.26 0.50
CA LEU A 135 -16.05 10.32 -0.23
C LEU A 135 -15.87 9.61 -1.57
N SER A 136 -16.64 8.54 -1.79
CA SER A 136 -16.67 7.85 -3.08
C SER A 136 -17.24 8.77 -4.16
N ASP A 137 -16.54 8.96 -5.27
CA ASP A 137 -16.95 9.82 -6.38
C ASP A 137 -17.64 9.04 -7.52
N VAL A 138 -17.37 7.74 -7.64
CA VAL A 138 -18.01 6.85 -8.61
C VAL A 138 -18.66 5.65 -7.92
N PRO A 139 -19.78 5.11 -8.44
CA PRO A 139 -20.33 3.88 -7.91
C PRO A 139 -19.40 2.69 -8.19
N TYR A 140 -19.21 1.80 -7.23
CA TYR A 140 -18.38 0.61 -7.39
C TYR A 140 -18.86 -0.52 -6.47
N THR A 141 -18.42 -1.74 -6.73
CA THR A 141 -18.65 -2.89 -5.85
C THR A 141 -17.45 -3.03 -4.91
N ASP A 142 -17.65 -2.78 -3.63
CA ASP A 142 -16.62 -2.99 -2.60
C ASP A 142 -16.51 -4.49 -2.26
N THR A 143 -15.51 -4.86 -1.46
CA THR A 143 -15.36 -6.23 -0.99
C THR A 143 -16.59 -6.65 -0.17
N ALA A 144 -16.75 -7.98 -0.02
CA ALA A 144 -18.02 -8.63 0.34
C ALA A 144 -18.75 -8.09 1.60
N SER A 145 -18.09 -7.30 2.45
CA SER A 145 -18.67 -6.73 3.67
C SER A 145 -19.53 -5.47 3.41
N LEU A 146 -19.18 -4.65 2.41
CA LEU A 146 -19.85 -3.38 2.09
C LEU A 146 -20.74 -3.46 0.86
N GLY A 147 -20.44 -4.36 -0.08
CA GLY A 147 -21.24 -4.59 -1.28
C GLY A 147 -21.24 -3.38 -2.22
N ALA A 148 -22.39 -3.06 -2.83
CA ALA A 148 -22.49 -1.96 -3.77
C ALA A 148 -22.38 -0.59 -3.07
N VAL A 149 -21.36 0.18 -3.42
CA VAL A 149 -21.13 1.56 -2.97
C VAL A 149 -21.64 2.53 -4.03
N THR A 150 -22.41 3.53 -3.58
CA THR A 150 -22.91 4.59 -4.46
C THR A 150 -22.03 5.84 -4.42
N SER A 151 -22.01 6.62 -5.50
CA SER A 151 -21.34 7.93 -5.50
C SER A 151 -21.94 8.82 -4.40
N GLY A 152 -21.07 9.49 -3.65
CA GLY A 152 -21.41 10.28 -2.46
C GLY A 152 -21.43 9.49 -1.15
N THR A 153 -21.11 8.19 -1.16
CA THR A 153 -21.00 7.40 0.08
C THR A 153 -19.71 7.76 0.83
N ASN A 154 -19.83 8.04 2.13
CA ASN A 154 -18.68 8.23 3.02
C ASN A 154 -18.13 6.89 3.48
N LEU A 155 -16.84 6.68 3.26
CA LEU A 155 -16.09 5.50 3.65
C LEU A 155 -15.00 5.89 4.64
N ARG A 156 -14.75 5.04 5.65
CA ARG A 156 -13.66 5.26 6.61
C ARG A 156 -12.44 4.46 6.17
N MET A 157 -11.37 5.17 5.85
CA MET A 157 -10.08 4.62 5.42
C MET A 157 -9.06 4.78 6.54
N ALA A 158 -8.24 3.78 6.79
CA ALA A 158 -7.23 3.79 7.85
C ALA A 158 -5.94 3.20 7.28
N ALA A 159 -4.81 3.86 7.52
CA ALA A 159 -3.51 3.40 7.01
C ALA A 159 -3.14 1.99 7.51
N SER A 160 -3.65 1.62 8.69
CA SER A 160 -3.50 0.29 9.27
C SER A 160 -4.17 -0.83 8.43
N HIS A 161 -5.10 -0.53 7.52
CA HIS A 161 -5.61 -1.52 6.55
C HIS A 161 -4.61 -1.82 5.42
N ALA A 162 -3.60 -0.96 5.21
CA ALA A 162 -2.54 -1.17 4.23
C ALA A 162 -1.27 -1.80 4.86
N ALA A 163 -1.25 -1.96 6.19
CA ALA A 163 -0.14 -2.54 6.93
C ALA A 163 -0.38 -4.03 7.21
N ARG A 164 0.72 -4.78 7.33
CA ARG A 164 0.70 -6.20 7.71
C ARG A 164 1.87 -6.50 8.63
N ILE A 165 1.66 -7.42 9.57
CA ILE A 165 2.71 -7.92 10.46
C ILE A 165 2.80 -9.42 10.26
N SER A 166 3.95 -9.88 9.77
CA SER A 166 4.26 -11.31 9.64
C SER A 166 5.30 -11.72 10.66
N ILE A 167 5.07 -12.83 11.34
CA ILE A 167 5.98 -13.38 12.34
C ILE A 167 6.45 -14.71 11.84
N ARG A 168 7.77 -14.86 11.78
CA ARG A 168 8.39 -16.09 11.31
C ARG A 168 9.29 -16.66 12.40
N ALA A 169 8.97 -17.86 12.85
CA ALA A 169 9.88 -18.58 13.73
C ALA A 169 11.13 -19.00 12.94
N GLN A 170 12.29 -18.55 13.39
CA GLN A 170 13.60 -18.94 12.84
C GLN A 170 14.24 -20.12 13.59
N VAL A 171 13.74 -20.44 14.79
CA VAL A 171 14.22 -21.55 15.62
C VAL A 171 13.09 -22.56 15.81
N GLY A 172 13.38 -23.85 15.57
CA GLY A 172 12.39 -24.93 15.66
C GLY A 172 11.64 -25.19 14.35
N THR A 173 10.40 -25.68 14.44
CA THR A 173 9.54 -25.87 13.26
C THR A 173 9.14 -24.52 12.69
N ALA A 174 9.51 -24.25 11.45
CA ALA A 174 9.17 -23.00 10.78
C ALA A 174 7.65 -22.86 10.66
N TYR A 175 7.11 -21.78 11.20
CA TYR A 175 5.75 -21.34 10.96
C TYR A 175 5.74 -19.82 10.73
N THR A 176 4.80 -19.37 9.91
CA THR A 176 4.54 -17.95 9.67
C THR A 176 3.13 -17.66 10.13
N VAL A 177 2.97 -16.62 10.96
CA VAL A 177 1.65 -16.07 11.32
C VAL A 177 1.55 -14.68 10.72
N VAL A 178 0.44 -14.39 10.05
CA VAL A 178 0.19 -13.08 9.44
C VAL A 178 -0.97 -12.40 10.16
N TYR A 179 -0.76 -11.14 10.50
CA TYR A 179 -1.77 -10.26 11.09
C TYR A 179 -2.07 -9.13 10.12
N GLU A 180 -3.36 -8.87 9.93
CA GLU A 180 -3.90 -7.72 9.23
C GLU A 180 -5.21 -7.29 9.88
N LEU A 181 -5.63 -6.05 9.62
CA LEU A 181 -6.93 -5.59 10.11
C LEU A 181 -8.05 -6.12 9.21
N PRO A 182 -9.14 -6.65 9.80
CA PRO A 182 -10.32 -7.02 9.03
C PRO A 182 -11.02 -5.77 8.49
N ASP A 183 -11.80 -5.95 7.42
CA ASP A 183 -12.52 -4.83 6.81
C ASP A 183 -13.49 -4.15 7.79
N GLY A 184 -13.52 -2.81 7.77
CA GLY A 184 -14.44 -2.01 8.56
C GLY A 184 -14.15 -1.95 10.06
N ALA A 185 -12.99 -2.44 10.53
CA ALA A 185 -12.65 -2.56 11.94
C ALA A 185 -11.45 -1.70 12.39
N PRO A 186 -11.47 -0.36 12.21
CA PRO A 186 -10.43 0.48 12.78
C PRO A 186 -10.44 0.37 14.31
N GLY A 187 -9.29 0.05 14.90
CA GLY A 187 -9.14 -0.03 16.36
C GLY A 187 -9.31 -1.43 16.97
N VAL A 188 -9.37 -2.49 16.15
CA VAL A 188 -9.40 -3.88 16.64
C VAL A 188 -7.99 -4.47 16.67
N VAL A 189 -7.74 -5.40 17.60
CA VAL A 189 -6.54 -6.24 17.62
C VAL A 189 -6.44 -6.95 16.26
N GLY A 190 -5.26 -6.95 15.63
CA GLY A 190 -5.07 -7.64 14.36
C GLY A 190 -5.52 -9.09 14.50
N THR A 191 -6.39 -9.55 13.61
CA THR A 191 -6.80 -10.95 13.63
C THR A 191 -5.70 -11.78 12.98
N GLU A 192 -5.38 -12.93 13.57
CA GLU A 192 -4.61 -13.94 12.84
C GLU A 192 -5.40 -14.29 11.58
N VAL A 193 -4.75 -14.09 10.44
CA VAL A 193 -5.33 -14.40 9.16
C VAL A 193 -4.61 -15.62 8.56
N PRO A 194 -5.35 -16.62 8.06
CA PRO A 194 -4.77 -17.62 7.19
C PRO A 194 -4.35 -16.98 5.85
N ASP A 195 -3.06 -16.69 5.69
CA ASP A 195 -2.26 -16.30 4.50
C ASP A 195 -2.84 -15.36 3.40
N LYS A 196 -4.15 -15.08 3.28
CA LYS A 196 -4.76 -14.61 2.02
C LYS A 196 -5.75 -13.44 2.10
N THR A 197 -5.97 -12.76 3.22
CA THR A 197 -7.16 -11.88 3.33
C THR A 197 -6.89 -10.38 3.29
N ASN A 198 -6.15 -9.86 2.30
CA ASN A 198 -6.21 -8.40 2.10
C ASN A 198 -7.68 -8.07 1.81
N THR A 199 -8.37 -7.37 2.72
CA THR A 199 -9.82 -7.20 2.63
C THR A 199 -10.24 -5.96 1.84
N ARG A 200 -9.29 -5.11 1.43
CA ARG A 200 -9.54 -3.89 0.63
C ARG A 200 -9.13 -4.07 -0.84
N LEU A 201 -8.17 -4.95 -1.08
CA LEU A 201 -7.97 -5.58 -2.39
C LEU A 201 -8.88 -6.82 -2.50
N PRO A 202 -9.20 -7.30 -3.71
CA PRO A 202 -9.95 -8.53 -3.88
C PRO A 202 -9.24 -9.72 -3.20
N ASN A 203 -9.89 -10.33 -2.21
CA ASN A 203 -9.37 -11.49 -1.47
C ASN A 203 -9.75 -12.84 -2.11
N THR A 204 -10.67 -12.86 -3.07
CA THR A 204 -11.20 -14.08 -3.69
C THR A 204 -10.60 -14.40 -5.05
N VAL A 205 -9.81 -13.50 -5.63
CA VAL A 205 -9.30 -13.63 -7.00
C VAL A 205 -7.78 -13.78 -6.95
N ALA A 206 -7.25 -14.81 -7.61
CA ALA A 206 -5.81 -14.99 -7.68
C ALA A 206 -5.16 -13.81 -8.41
N ALA A 207 -3.92 -13.49 -8.08
CA ALA A 207 -3.24 -12.40 -8.77
C ALA A 207 -3.01 -12.72 -10.24
N GLY A 208 -3.06 -11.67 -11.07
CA GLY A 208 -3.08 -11.80 -12.52
C GLY A 208 -4.45 -12.19 -13.10
N GLU A 209 -5.45 -12.53 -12.27
CA GLU A 209 -6.82 -12.82 -12.71
C GLU A 209 -7.79 -11.66 -12.42
N TRP A 210 -7.27 -10.47 -12.12
CA TRP A 210 -8.09 -9.32 -11.77
C TRP A 210 -8.64 -8.62 -13.01
N ASP A 211 -9.94 -8.37 -12.99
CA ASP A 211 -10.72 -7.81 -14.09
C ASP A 211 -11.59 -6.62 -13.62
N GLU A 212 -12.38 -6.07 -14.52
CA GLU A 212 -13.33 -4.99 -14.22
C GLU A 212 -14.37 -5.34 -13.15
N ASN A 213 -14.66 -6.64 -12.94
CA ASN A 213 -15.68 -7.12 -12.01
C ASN A 213 -15.10 -7.41 -10.62
N THR A 214 -13.78 -7.33 -10.48
CA THR A 214 -13.06 -7.68 -9.28
C THR A 214 -13.32 -6.64 -8.17
N PRO A 215 -14.01 -7.00 -7.07
CA PRO A 215 -14.48 -6.03 -6.07
C PRO A 215 -13.38 -5.28 -5.32
N GLY A 216 -13.76 -4.20 -4.66
CA GLY A 216 -12.86 -3.36 -3.84
C GLY A 216 -12.15 -2.30 -4.68
N GLY A 217 -10.87 -2.06 -4.36
CA GLY A 217 -10.07 -1.02 -5.02
C GLY A 217 -9.91 -1.20 -6.54
N ILE A 218 -9.96 -2.44 -7.05
CA ILE A 218 -9.81 -2.74 -8.49
C ILE A 218 -11.03 -2.23 -9.27
N ASN A 219 -12.25 -2.63 -8.87
CA ASN A 219 -13.47 -2.15 -9.51
C ASN A 219 -13.60 -0.63 -9.39
N TYR A 220 -13.29 -0.03 -8.23
CA TYR A 220 -13.29 1.43 -8.09
C TYR A 220 -12.35 2.11 -9.10
N TYR A 221 -11.11 1.63 -9.23
CA TYR A 221 -10.16 2.19 -10.20
C TYR A 221 -10.67 2.03 -11.63
N PHE A 222 -11.15 0.84 -12.00
CA PHE A 222 -11.68 0.57 -13.33
C PHE A 222 -12.87 1.45 -13.69
N VAL A 223 -13.85 1.63 -12.78
CA VAL A 223 -15.00 2.52 -13.06
C VAL A 223 -14.53 3.96 -13.30
N LYS A 224 -13.44 4.37 -12.64
CA LYS A 224 -12.90 5.72 -12.74
C LYS A 224 -12.04 5.96 -13.97
N THR A 225 -11.28 4.95 -14.41
CA THR A 225 -10.24 5.11 -15.46
C THR A 225 -10.51 4.30 -16.72
N THR A 226 -11.44 3.35 -16.69
CA THR A 226 -11.67 2.31 -17.70
C THR A 226 -10.49 1.35 -17.92
N GLU A 227 -9.54 1.32 -16.98
CA GLU A 227 -8.34 0.47 -17.01
C GLU A 227 -8.23 -0.33 -15.72
N VAL A 228 -7.61 -1.52 -15.77
CA VAL A 228 -7.27 -2.29 -14.57
C VAL A 228 -5.90 -1.82 -14.08
N PRO A 229 -5.72 -1.49 -12.78
CA PRO A 229 -4.44 -1.05 -12.28
C PRO A 229 -3.53 -2.27 -12.16
N LEU A 230 -2.67 -2.56 -13.13
CA LEU A 230 -1.76 -3.72 -13.10
C LEU A 230 -0.39 -3.41 -12.45
N GLY A 231 -0.21 -2.18 -11.94
CA GLY A 231 1.07 -1.68 -11.42
C GLY A 231 1.97 -1.11 -12.53
N THR A 232 3.09 -0.48 -12.14
CA THR A 232 3.97 0.32 -13.04
C THR A 232 4.79 -0.48 -14.07
N GLY A 233 4.32 -1.67 -14.48
CA GLY A 233 4.96 -2.51 -15.49
C GLY A 233 4.68 -2.12 -16.95
N ASN A 234 3.76 -1.18 -17.21
CA ASN A 234 3.59 -0.63 -18.56
C ASN A 234 4.40 0.65 -18.68
N GLU A 235 5.64 0.51 -19.17
CA GLU A 235 6.30 1.59 -19.90
C GLU A 235 5.32 2.08 -20.99
N ILE A 236 4.68 3.21 -20.74
CA ILE A 236 4.15 4.02 -21.83
C ILE A 236 5.35 4.78 -22.37
N ILE A 237 5.86 4.30 -23.50
CA ILE A 237 6.78 5.03 -24.40
C ILE A 237 6.11 6.33 -24.84
#